data_AF-A0A1G5MVQ7-F1
#
_entry.id   AF-A0A1G5MVQ7-F1
#
_cell.length_a   1.000
_cell.length_b   1.000
_cell.length_c   1.000
_cell.angle_alpha   90.00
_cell.angle_beta   90.00
_cell.angle_gamma   90.00
#
_symmetry.space_group_name_H-M   'P 1'
#
loop_
_entity.id
_entity.type
_entity.pdbx_description
1 polymer ?
#
loop_
_entity_poly.entity_id
_entity_poly.type
_entity_poly.pdbx_seq_one_letter_code
_entity_poly.pdbx_strand_id
1 'polypeptide(L)'
;MSYNLADLPMDERRAMEEHKAELFEFWKANKDRSYGDAARIFGAKEKKGKGWRAWADLELAGMEPQQYRDMVRSEMNRLQSGKPRE
;
A
#
# COMPACT_ATOMS: atom_id res chain seq x y z
N MET A 1 14.42 -2.21 25.54
CA MET A 1 14.31 -3.41 24.69
C MET A 1 15.23 -3.21 23.49
N SER A 2 16.10 -4.19 23.16
CA SER A 2 16.93 -4.11 21.96
C SER A 2 16.07 -4.48 20.73
N TYR A 3 16.26 -3.76 19.62
CA TYR A 3 15.64 -4.09 18.33
C TYR A 3 16.51 -5.05 17.50
N ASN A 4 17.51 -5.67 18.15
CA ASN A 4 18.44 -6.56 17.47
C ASN A 4 17.78 -7.91 17.25
N LEU A 5 17.51 -8.23 15.99
CA LEU A 5 16.94 -9.52 15.59
C LEU A 5 17.78 -10.71 16.06
N ALA A 6 19.09 -10.54 16.18
CA ALA A 6 20.00 -11.60 16.62
C ALA A 6 19.83 -11.96 18.11
N ASP A 7 19.25 -11.07 18.91
CA ASP A 7 18.98 -11.32 20.33
C ASP A 7 17.68 -12.14 20.53
N LEU A 8 16.89 -12.35 19.45
CA LEU A 8 15.61 -13.06 19.52
C LEU A 8 15.78 -14.58 19.35
N PRO A 9 14.94 -15.38 20.05
CA PRO A 9 14.85 -16.82 19.85
C PRO A 9 14.66 -17.20 18.37
N MET A 10 15.20 -18.35 17.98
CA MET A 10 15.18 -18.82 16.59
C MET A 10 13.74 -18.98 16.05
N ASP A 11 12.82 -19.48 16.89
CA ASP A 11 11.41 -19.64 16.49
C ASP A 11 10.72 -18.30 16.24
N GLU A 12 10.97 -17.27 17.05
CA GLU A 12 10.43 -15.93 16.82
C GLU A 12 10.98 -15.32 15.53
N ARG A 13 12.29 -15.51 15.27
CA ARG A 13 12.90 -15.12 14.00
C ARG A 13 12.25 -15.82 12.81
N ARG A 14 12.03 -17.13 12.89
CA ARG A 14 11.39 -17.90 11.81
C ARG A 14 9.98 -17.41 11.53
N ALA A 15 9.16 -17.21 12.57
CA ALA A 15 7.79 -16.71 12.42
C ALA A 15 7.76 -15.31 11.77
N MET A 16 8.72 -14.43 12.10
CA MET A 16 8.82 -13.12 11.44
C MET A 16 9.19 -13.23 9.96
N GLU A 17 10.13 -14.11 9.60
CA GLU A 17 10.51 -14.31 8.19
C GLU A 17 9.38 -14.95 7.37
N GLU A 18 8.64 -15.90 7.94
CA GLU A 18 7.44 -16.46 7.32
C GLU A 18 6.39 -15.38 7.06
N HIS A 19 6.07 -14.55 8.06
CA HIS A 19 5.11 -13.46 7.91
C HIS A 19 5.58 -12.41 6.88
N LYS A 20 6.89 -12.11 6.80
CA LYS A 20 7.44 -11.24 5.75
C LYS A 20 7.26 -11.84 4.36
N ALA A 21 7.48 -13.15 4.21
CA ALA A 21 7.30 -13.84 2.93
C ALA A 21 5.83 -13.78 2.47
N GLU A 22 4.88 -13.98 3.39
CA GLU A 22 3.44 -13.85 3.11
C GLU A 22 3.07 -12.44 2.65
N LEU A 23 3.56 -11.40 3.36
CA LEU A 23 3.34 -10.01 2.97
C LEU A 23 3.97 -9.68 1.62
N PHE A 24 5.13 -10.24 1.31
CA PHE A 24 5.81 -10.04 0.04
C PHE A 24 5.04 -10.66 -1.12
N GLU A 25 4.56 -11.89 -0.97
CA GLU A 25 3.73 -12.53 -2.00
C GLU A 25 2.39 -11.79 -2.19
N PHE A 26 1.77 -11.33 -1.10
CA PHE A 26 0.59 -10.47 -1.17
C PHE A 26 0.88 -9.19 -1.96
N TRP A 27 1.96 -8.49 -1.63
CA TRP A 27 2.35 -7.27 -2.33
C TRP A 27 2.60 -7.54 -3.81
N LYS A 28 3.37 -8.58 -4.13
CA LYS A 28 3.72 -8.94 -5.51
C LYS A 28 2.48 -9.25 -6.33
N ALA A 29 1.53 -10.01 -5.79
CA ALA A 29 0.28 -10.34 -6.47
C ALA A 29 -0.61 -9.11 -6.73
N ASN A 30 -0.48 -8.06 -5.92
CA ASN A 30 -1.34 -6.88 -5.98
C ASN A 30 -0.67 -5.62 -6.55
N LYS A 31 0.65 -5.64 -6.80
CA LYS A 31 1.47 -4.46 -7.15
C LYS A 31 0.92 -3.69 -8.36
N ASP A 32 0.53 -4.39 -9.42
CA ASP A 32 0.02 -3.76 -10.64
C ASP A 32 -1.43 -3.33 -10.52
N ARG A 33 -2.25 -4.13 -9.83
CA ARG A 33 -3.65 -3.80 -9.57
C ARG A 33 -3.75 -2.52 -8.72
N SER A 34 -2.92 -2.40 -7.67
CA SER A 34 -2.92 -1.22 -6.81
C SER A 34 -2.51 0.05 -7.55
N TYR A 35 -1.59 -0.07 -8.51
CA TYR A 35 -1.21 1.05 -9.37
C TYR A 35 -2.35 1.46 -10.31
N GLY A 36 -3.05 0.51 -10.93
CA GLY A 36 -4.21 0.80 -11.78
C GLY A 36 -5.33 1.51 -11.02
N ASP A 37 -5.64 1.05 -9.81
CA ASP A 37 -6.64 1.70 -8.95
C ASP A 37 -6.19 3.10 -8.50
N ALA A 38 -4.92 3.27 -8.14
CA ALA A 38 -4.36 4.57 -7.80
C ALA A 38 -4.41 5.54 -8.99
N ALA A 39 -4.10 5.08 -10.20
CA ALA A 39 -4.17 5.88 -11.41
C ALA A 39 -5.62 6.28 -11.75
N ARG A 40 -6.60 5.37 -11.56
CA ARG A 40 -8.03 5.69 -11.70
C ARG A 40 -8.47 6.79 -10.73
N ILE A 41 -8.11 6.65 -9.45
CA ILE A 41 -8.45 7.64 -8.42
C ILE A 41 -7.78 8.98 -8.74
N PHE A 42 -6.49 8.97 -9.08
CA PHE A 42 -5.74 10.18 -9.42
C PHE A 42 -6.28 10.85 -10.69
N GLY A 43 -6.62 10.10 -11.73
CA GLY A 43 -7.19 10.62 -12.98
C GLY A 43 -8.55 11.32 -12.79
N ALA A 44 -9.31 10.97 -11.75
CA ALA A 44 -10.56 11.66 -11.43
C ALA A 44 -10.35 13.07 -10.82
N LYS A 45 -9.10 13.48 -10.54
CA LYS A 45 -8.77 14.75 -9.87
C LYS A 45 -9.30 15.98 -10.60
N GLU A 46 -9.14 16.06 -11.91
CA GLU A 46 -9.61 17.22 -12.69
C GLU A 46 -11.14 17.32 -12.68
N LYS A 47 -11.83 16.18 -12.88
CA LYS A 47 -13.30 16.12 -12.89
C LYS A 47 -13.92 16.46 -11.52
N LYS A 48 -13.28 16.05 -10.42
CA LYS A 48 -13.80 16.24 -9.05
C LYS A 48 -13.38 17.58 -8.42
N GLY A 49 -12.30 18.19 -8.91
CA GLY A 49 -11.79 19.47 -8.40
C GLY A 49 -11.55 19.46 -6.89
N LYS A 50 -12.08 20.47 -6.18
CA LYS A 50 -11.88 20.66 -4.72
C LYS A 50 -12.40 19.49 -3.88
N GLY A 51 -13.40 18.75 -4.36
CA GLY A 51 -13.97 17.58 -3.66
C GLY A 51 -13.19 16.29 -3.86
N TRP A 52 -12.13 16.30 -4.67
CA TRP A 52 -11.40 15.09 -5.04
C TRP A 52 -10.82 14.35 -3.83
N ARG A 53 -10.23 15.06 -2.86
CA ARG A 53 -9.55 14.40 -1.73
C ARG A 53 -10.53 13.60 -0.86
N ALA A 54 -11.65 14.22 -0.48
CA ALA A 54 -12.70 13.57 0.29
C ALA A 54 -13.32 12.38 -0.45
N TRP A 55 -13.54 12.52 -1.76
CA TRP A 55 -13.99 11.41 -2.60
C TRP A 55 -12.95 10.27 -2.65
N ALA A 56 -11.67 10.59 -2.86
CA ALA A 56 -10.60 9.60 -2.88
C ALA A 56 -10.47 8.86 -1.54
N ASP A 57 -10.65 9.54 -0.41
CA ASP A 57 -10.64 8.90 0.91
C ASP A 57 -11.83 7.95 1.09
N LEU A 58 -13.02 8.27 0.55
CA LEU A 58 -14.17 7.36 0.53
C LEU A 58 -13.93 6.13 -0.35
N GLU A 59 -13.34 6.32 -1.54
CA GLU A 59 -12.96 5.20 -2.42
C GLU A 59 -11.97 4.26 -1.72
N LEU A 60 -10.94 4.83 -1.07
CA LEU A 60 -9.98 4.06 -0.29
C LEU A 60 -10.63 3.35 0.89
N ALA A 61 -11.54 4.01 1.62
CA ALA A 61 -12.27 3.42 2.74
C ALA A 61 -13.18 2.24 2.33
N GLY A 62 -13.57 2.16 1.05
CA GLY A 62 -14.30 1.01 0.51
C GLY A 62 -13.41 -0.17 0.09
N MET A 63 -12.08 -0.01 0.08
CA MET A 63 -11.16 -1.06 -0.34
C MET A 63 -10.77 -1.96 0.82
N GLU A 64 -10.80 -3.26 0.58
CA GLU A 64 -10.32 -4.31 1.49
C GLU A 64 -9.40 -5.27 0.72
N PRO A 65 -8.46 -5.94 1.41
CA PRO A 65 -8.10 -5.76 2.82
C PRO A 65 -7.32 -4.45 3.06
N GLN A 66 -7.16 -4.05 4.32
CA GLN A 66 -6.43 -2.84 4.73
C GLN A 66 -5.03 -2.74 4.08
N GLN A 67 -4.30 -3.86 3.95
CA GLN A 67 -3.00 -3.91 3.29
C GLN A 67 -3.09 -3.45 1.82
N TYR A 68 -4.14 -3.86 1.10
CA TYR A 68 -4.36 -3.43 -0.29
C TYR A 68 -4.70 -1.95 -0.37
N ARG A 69 -5.55 -1.47 0.54
CA ARG A 69 -5.89 -0.04 0.65
C ARG A 69 -4.63 0.82 0.83
N ASP A 70 -3.71 0.40 1.69
CA ASP A 70 -2.47 1.14 1.94
C ASP A 70 -1.52 1.10 0.73
N MET A 71 -1.49 0.00 -0.03
CA MET A 71 -0.79 -0.05 -1.32
C MET A 71 -1.35 0.99 -2.30
N VAL A 72 -2.68 1.03 -2.50
CA VAL A 72 -3.32 2.00 -3.40
C VAL A 72 -3.07 3.44 -2.94
N ARG A 73 -3.16 3.70 -1.64
CA ARG A 73 -2.88 5.02 -1.07
C ARG A 73 -1.43 5.47 -1.32
N SER A 74 -0.47 4.56 -1.11
CA SER A 74 0.95 4.84 -1.36
C SER A 74 1.20 5.17 -2.83
N GLU A 75 0.65 4.36 -3.73
CA GLU A 75 0.73 4.56 -5.18
C GLU A 75 0.09 5.88 -5.62
N MET A 76 -1.09 6.23 -5.06
CA MET A 76 -1.77 7.50 -5.33
C MET A 76 -0.92 8.69 -4.85
N ASN A 77 -0.39 8.64 -3.63
CA ASN A 77 0.49 9.68 -3.09
C ASN A 77 1.76 9.82 -3.95
N ARG A 78 2.31 8.71 -4.46
CA ARG A 78 3.45 8.72 -5.38
C ARG A 78 3.12 9.47 -6.66
N LEU A 79 1.98 9.16 -7.30
CA LEU A 79 1.50 9.85 -8.50
C LEU A 79 1.31 11.36 -8.25
N GLN A 80 0.75 11.74 -7.09
CA GLN A 80 0.62 13.15 -6.72
C GLN A 80 1.97 13.85 -6.55
N SER A 81 2.97 13.14 -6.03
CA SER A 81 4.33 13.67 -5.85
C SER A 81 5.17 13.69 -7.13
N GLY A 82 4.70 13.05 -8.21
CA GLY A 82 5.44 12.91 -9.47
C GLY A 82 6.66 11.98 -9.39
N LYS A 83 6.81 11.20 -8.32
CA LYS A 83 7.92 10.25 -8.18
C LYS A 83 7.78 9.07 -9.15
N PRO A 84 8.89 8.62 -9.79
CA PRO A 84 8.87 7.46 -10.67
C PRO A 84 8.50 6.18 -9.89
N ARG A 85 7.98 5.18 -10.61
CA ARG A 85 7.71 3.84 -10.07
C ARG A 85 9.01 3.04 -10.05
N GLU A 86 9.34 2.47 -8.91
CA GLU A 86 10.48 1.56 -8.69
C GLU A 86 10.10 0.08 -8.89
#